data_AF-A0A1H3QHL4-F1
#
_entry.id   AF-A0A1H3QHL4-F1
#
_cell.length_a   1.000
_cell.length_b   1.000
_cell.length_c   1.000
_cell.angle_alpha   90.00
_cell.angle_beta   90.00
_cell.angle_gamma   90.00
#
_symmetry.space_group_name_H-M   'P 1'
#
loop_
_entity.id
_entity.type
_entity.pdbx_description
1 polymer ?
#
loop_
_entity_poly.entity_id
_entity_poly.type
_entity_poly.pdbx_seq_one_letter_code
_entity_poly.pdbx_strand_id
1 'polypeptide(L)'
;MDAALTGVAERLTTILGALVDAAVRDTEVVVTTYYNPIGSCVLGQRNPAAPRIADVGLEGGSIPGVLTLTAGLNDVIREVAAGTGAQVAELYGELGPGQYIGGEDCLHPNAAGHVRIAELLYATLAH
;
A
#
# COMPACT_ATOMS: atom_id res chain seq x y z
N MET A 1 1.43 -3.46 16.44
CA MET A 1 1.33 -3.52 14.97
C MET A 1 0.95 -4.92 14.53
N ASP A 2 1.66 -5.93 15.03
CA ASP A 2 1.54 -7.33 14.59
C ASP A 2 0.11 -7.88 14.60
N ALA A 3 -0.63 -7.73 15.71
CA ALA A 3 -2.02 -8.16 15.78
C ALA A 3 -2.94 -7.46 14.74
N ALA A 4 -2.65 -6.21 14.40
CA ALA A 4 -3.39 -5.50 13.35
C ALA A 4 -3.03 -6.05 11.97
N LEU A 5 -1.75 -6.33 11.70
CA LEU A 5 -1.29 -6.94 10.44
C LEU A 5 -1.85 -8.36 10.26
N THR A 6 -1.87 -9.18 11.32
CA THR A 6 -2.56 -10.48 11.31
C THR A 6 -4.04 -10.32 10.99
N GLY A 7 -4.71 -9.37 11.64
CA GLY A 7 -6.12 -9.10 11.36
C GLY A 7 -6.39 -8.62 9.93
N VAL A 8 -5.49 -7.83 9.35
CA VAL A 8 -5.54 -7.45 7.92
C VAL A 8 -5.37 -8.69 7.05
N ALA A 9 -4.38 -9.53 7.31
CA ALA A 9 -4.13 -10.74 6.53
C ALA A 9 -5.37 -11.65 6.47
N GLU A 10 -5.97 -11.95 7.62
CA GLU A 10 -7.17 -12.80 7.71
C GLU A 10 -8.35 -12.24 6.88
N ARG A 11 -8.62 -10.94 7.01
CA ARG A 11 -9.74 -10.28 6.34
C ARG A 11 -9.49 -10.12 4.84
N LEU A 12 -8.27 -9.75 4.48
CA LEU A 12 -7.89 -9.60 3.08
C LEU A 12 -7.92 -10.96 2.36
N THR A 13 -7.46 -12.04 3.00
CA THR A 13 -7.57 -13.40 2.46
C THR A 13 -9.03 -13.78 2.20
N THR A 14 -9.91 -13.48 3.15
CA THR A 14 -11.35 -13.73 3.00
C THR A 14 -11.94 -12.94 1.83
N ILE A 15 -11.62 -11.65 1.72
CA ILE A 15 -12.15 -10.77 0.68
C ILE A 15 -11.61 -11.15 -0.70
N LEU A 16 -10.28 -11.27 -0.85
CA LEU A 16 -9.67 -11.59 -2.14
C LEU A 16 -10.01 -13.01 -2.60
N GLY A 17 -10.04 -13.99 -1.69
CA GLY A 17 -10.50 -15.34 -2.01
C GLY A 17 -11.93 -15.34 -2.56
N ALA A 18 -12.86 -14.65 -1.89
CA ALA A 18 -14.24 -14.56 -2.36
C ALA A 18 -14.38 -13.83 -3.71
N LEU A 19 -13.58 -12.78 -3.95
CA LEU A 19 -13.59 -12.05 -5.21
C LEU A 19 -13.01 -12.88 -6.36
N VAL A 20 -11.91 -13.59 -6.13
CA VAL A 20 -11.29 -14.47 -7.14
C VAL A 20 -12.20 -15.66 -7.43
N ASP A 21 -12.82 -16.29 -6.42
CA ASP A 21 -13.77 -17.38 -6.62
C ASP A 21 -15.02 -16.93 -7.42
N ALA A 22 -15.45 -15.68 -7.22
CA ALA A 22 -16.57 -15.09 -7.96
C ALA A 22 -16.18 -14.56 -9.35
N ALA A 23 -14.88 -14.39 -9.62
CA ALA A 23 -14.39 -13.95 -10.92
C ALA A 23 -14.65 -15.04 -11.97
N VAL A 24 -15.51 -14.72 -12.94
CA VAL A 24 -15.65 -15.55 -14.15
C VAL A 24 -14.33 -15.52 -14.95
N ARG A 25 -14.17 -16.44 -15.91
CA ARG A 25 -12.89 -16.72 -16.60
C ARG A 25 -12.11 -15.53 -17.17
N ASP A 26 -12.72 -14.37 -17.33
CA ASP A 26 -12.13 -13.18 -17.96
C ASP A 26 -12.14 -11.95 -17.02
N THR A 27 -12.41 -12.11 -15.72
CA THR A 27 -12.36 -11.02 -14.75
C THR A 27 -11.07 -11.07 -13.94
N GLU A 28 -10.25 -10.03 -14.05
CA GLU A 28 -9.05 -9.87 -13.23
C GLU A 28 -9.38 -9.23 -11.88
N VAL A 29 -8.75 -9.72 -10.81
CA VAL A 29 -8.84 -9.13 -9.46
C VAL A 29 -7.48 -8.55 -9.12
N VAL A 30 -7.43 -7.23 -8.90
CA VAL A 30 -6.21 -6.50 -8.56
C VAL A 30 -6.36 -5.84 -7.19
N VAL A 31 -5.35 -5.97 -6.35
CA VAL A 31 -5.19 -5.20 -5.10
C VAL A 31 -3.96 -4.30 -5.23
N THR A 32 -3.99 -3.13 -4.61
CA THR A 32 -2.85 -2.20 -4.64
C THR A 32 -2.04 -2.27 -3.35
N THR A 33 -0.72 -2.10 -3.42
CA THR A 33 0.04 -1.71 -2.22
C THR A 33 -0.26 -0.26 -1.84
N TYR A 34 0.02 0.12 -0.59
CA TYR A 34 -0.06 1.51 -0.13
C TYR A 34 1.22 2.27 -0.44
N TYR A 35 1.09 3.57 -0.70
CA TYR A 35 2.18 4.53 -0.85
C TYR A 35 2.41 5.34 0.44
N ASN A 36 3.50 6.11 0.50
CA ASN A 36 3.84 6.96 1.64
C ASN A 36 3.79 8.47 1.28
N PRO A 37 2.72 9.19 1.63
CA PRO A 37 2.60 10.63 1.40
C PRO A 37 3.22 11.49 2.51
N ILE A 38 3.69 10.91 3.62
CA ILE A 38 4.01 11.64 4.87
C ILE A 38 5.11 12.69 4.67
N GLY A 39 6.06 12.43 3.77
CA GLY A 39 7.11 13.39 3.42
C GLY A 39 6.60 14.68 2.75
N SER A 40 5.36 14.67 2.24
CA SER A 40 4.76 15.80 1.51
C SER A 40 3.76 16.61 2.34
N CYS A 41 3.56 16.25 3.60
CA CYS A 41 2.55 16.87 4.47
C CYS A 41 3.12 17.38 5.80
N VAL A 42 2.26 17.98 6.61
CA VAL A 42 2.60 18.64 7.88
C VAL A 42 3.25 17.69 8.89
N LEU A 43 2.94 16.39 8.84
CA LEU A 43 3.55 15.40 9.72
C LEU A 43 5.05 15.23 9.46
N GLY A 44 5.47 15.17 8.19
CA GLY A 44 6.90 15.12 7.83
C GLY A 44 7.65 16.40 8.22
N GLN A 45 6.97 17.54 8.23
CA GLN A 45 7.53 18.82 8.67
C GLN A 45 7.69 18.89 10.20
N ARG A 46 6.70 18.39 10.94
CA ARG A 46 6.69 18.39 12.42
C ARG A 46 7.64 17.35 13.01
N ASN A 47 7.76 16.20 12.35
CA ASN A 47 8.65 15.13 12.77
C ASN A 47 9.42 14.57 11.56
N PRO A 48 10.71 14.94 11.39
CA PRO A 48 11.53 14.46 10.28
C PRO A 48 11.69 12.93 10.22
N ALA A 49 11.44 12.21 11.32
CA ALA A 49 11.46 10.74 11.35
C ALA A 49 10.13 10.12 10.89
N ALA A 50 9.04 10.88 10.78
CA ALA A 50 7.71 10.37 10.46
C ALA A 50 7.63 9.64 9.11
N PRO A 51 8.25 10.12 8.01
CA PRO A 51 8.25 9.38 6.74
C PRO A 51 8.87 7.99 6.90
N ARG A 52 10.02 7.90 7.59
CA ARG A 52 10.71 6.63 7.82
C ARG A 52 9.92 5.68 8.73
N ILE A 53 9.21 6.21 9.74
CA ILE A 53 8.33 5.40 10.59
C ILE A 53 7.18 4.81 9.76
N ALA A 54 6.61 5.60 8.85
CA ALA A 54 5.58 5.13 7.93
C ALA A 54 6.15 4.08 6.94
N ASP A 55 7.35 4.28 6.40
CA ASP A 55 8.02 3.28 5.56
C ASP A 55 8.15 1.93 6.28
N VAL A 56 8.56 1.93 7.56
CA VAL A 56 8.63 0.68 8.33
C VAL A 56 7.26 0.05 8.56
N GLY A 57 6.21 0.84 8.76
CA GLY A 57 4.85 0.32 8.84
C GLY A 57 4.37 -0.33 7.54
N LEU A 58 4.81 0.19 6.39
CA LEU A 58 4.38 -0.26 5.07
C LEU A 58 5.22 -1.42 4.53
N GLU A 59 6.54 -1.40 4.68
CA GLU A 59 7.48 -2.37 4.08
C GLU A 59 8.29 -3.16 5.13
N GLY A 60 7.98 -3.01 6.42
CA GLY A 60 8.74 -3.64 7.49
C GLY A 60 10.11 -2.99 7.72
N GLY A 61 10.93 -3.61 8.57
CA GLY A 61 12.26 -3.13 8.94
C GLY A 61 12.35 -2.58 10.36
N SER A 62 13.40 -1.79 10.64
CA SER A 62 13.69 -1.34 11.99
C SER A 62 14.18 0.11 12.07
N ILE A 63 13.70 0.79 13.11
CA ILE A 63 14.18 2.08 13.61
C ILE A 63 14.60 1.84 15.07
N PRO A 64 15.91 1.89 15.39
CA PRO A 64 16.41 1.62 16.73
C PRO A 64 15.70 2.44 17.80
N GLY A 65 15.19 1.75 18.83
CA GLY A 65 14.48 2.37 19.96
C GLY A 65 13.07 2.89 19.65
N VAL A 66 12.55 2.69 18.43
CA VAL A 66 11.23 3.19 18.02
C VAL A 66 10.31 2.05 17.58
N LEU A 67 10.70 1.29 16.56
CA LEU A 67 9.85 0.27 15.94
C LEU A 67 10.70 -0.78 15.22
N THR A 68 10.33 -2.04 15.34
CA THR A 68 10.86 -3.14 14.50
C THR A 68 9.69 -4.01 14.06
N LEU A 69 9.60 -4.27 12.76
CA LEU A 69 8.61 -5.14 12.15
C LEU A 69 9.30 -6.09 11.17
N THR A 70 8.96 -7.37 11.22
CA THR A 70 9.48 -8.37 10.29
C THR A 70 8.90 -8.20 8.88
N ALA A 71 7.64 -7.77 8.80
CA ALA A 71 6.90 -7.51 7.56
C ALA A 71 6.01 -6.28 7.76
N GLY A 72 5.85 -5.49 6.71
CA GLY A 72 4.93 -4.36 6.67
C GLY A 72 3.56 -4.71 6.10
N LEU A 73 2.69 -3.71 6.02
CA LEU A 73 1.37 -3.86 5.42
C LEU A 73 1.42 -4.31 3.95
N ASN A 74 2.37 -3.79 3.17
CA ASN A 74 2.50 -4.12 1.75
C ASN A 74 3.01 -5.55 1.55
N ASP A 75 3.86 -6.07 2.45
CA ASP A 75 4.26 -7.48 2.43
C ASP A 75 3.06 -8.40 2.67
N VAL A 76 2.20 -8.05 3.62
CA VAL A 76 0.94 -8.78 3.87
C VAL A 76 0.03 -8.76 2.64
N ILE A 77 -0.11 -7.62 1.96
CA ILE A 77 -0.90 -7.52 0.73
C ILE A 77 -0.33 -8.43 -0.36
N ARG A 78 0.98 -8.40 -0.58
CA ARG A 78 1.67 -9.24 -1.58
C ARG A 78 1.51 -10.73 -1.26
N GLU A 79 1.71 -11.14 -0.01
CA GLU A 79 1.56 -12.53 0.42
C GLU A 79 0.14 -13.04 0.21
N VAL A 80 -0.86 -12.27 0.65
CA VAL A 80 -2.28 -12.66 0.52
C VAL A 80 -2.72 -12.69 -0.95
N ALA A 81 -2.30 -11.72 -1.75
CA ALA A 81 -2.60 -11.70 -3.19
C ALA A 81 -2.05 -12.96 -3.87
N ALA A 82 -0.78 -13.31 -3.61
CA ALA A 82 -0.16 -14.52 -4.12
C ALA A 82 -0.89 -15.80 -3.67
N GLY A 83 -1.35 -15.85 -2.41
CA GLY A 83 -2.10 -16.99 -1.87
C GLY A 83 -3.53 -17.13 -2.40
N THR A 84 -4.13 -16.05 -2.90
CA THR A 84 -5.52 -16.03 -3.39
C THR A 84 -5.61 -16.02 -4.92
N GLY A 85 -4.51 -15.75 -5.63
CA GLY A 85 -4.50 -15.59 -7.08
C GLY A 85 -4.89 -14.19 -7.56
N ALA A 86 -5.04 -13.23 -6.65
CA ALA A 86 -5.18 -11.83 -7.02
C ALA A 86 -3.83 -11.26 -7.49
N GLN A 87 -3.89 -10.26 -8.37
CA GLN A 87 -2.72 -9.53 -8.84
C GLN A 87 -2.43 -8.33 -7.93
N VAL A 88 -1.18 -7.85 -7.95
CA VAL A 88 -0.75 -6.68 -7.18
C VAL A 88 -0.34 -5.55 -8.12
N ALA A 89 -0.96 -4.39 -7.95
CA ALA A 89 -0.45 -3.14 -8.52
C ALA A 89 0.42 -2.43 -7.47
N GLU A 90 1.72 -2.34 -7.74
CA GLU A 90 2.69 -1.72 -6.84
C GLU A 90 2.59 -0.20 -6.90
N LEU A 91 2.22 0.44 -5.79
CA LEU A 91 2.15 1.90 -5.68
C LEU A 91 3.25 2.46 -4.76
N TYR A 92 3.86 1.63 -3.91
CA TYR A 92 4.89 2.08 -2.99
C TYR A 92 6.12 2.61 -3.74
N GLY A 93 6.49 3.87 -3.46
CA GLY A 93 7.61 4.55 -4.12
C GLY A 93 7.31 5.13 -5.51
N GLU A 94 6.10 4.91 -6.05
CA GLU A 94 5.77 5.31 -7.43
C GLU A 94 5.22 6.73 -7.57
N LEU A 95 4.77 7.34 -6.45
CA LEU A 95 4.23 8.70 -6.44
C LEU A 95 5.27 9.67 -5.87
N GLY A 96 5.60 10.69 -6.66
CA GLY A 96 6.47 11.79 -6.28
C GLY A 96 5.74 12.88 -5.45
N PRO A 97 6.49 13.81 -4.82
CA PRO A 97 5.91 14.81 -3.92
C PRO A 97 4.81 15.68 -4.54
N GLY A 98 4.94 16.03 -5.82
CA GLY A 98 3.95 16.83 -6.55
C GLY A 98 2.65 16.10 -6.89
N GLN A 99 2.54 14.81 -6.55
CA GLN A 99 1.37 13.97 -6.83
C GLN A 99 0.48 13.77 -5.59
N TYR A 100 0.84 14.38 -4.47
CA TYR A 100 0.03 14.39 -3.25
C TYR A 100 -0.71 15.73 -3.09
N ILE A 101 -1.81 15.73 -2.33
CA ILE A 101 -2.45 16.99 -1.90
C ILE A 101 -1.49 17.76 -0.99
N GLY A 102 -0.87 17.08 -0.03
CA GLY A 102 0.11 17.64 0.89
C GLY A 102 -0.49 18.68 1.86
N GLY A 103 0.38 19.46 2.50
CA GLY A 103 -0.04 20.42 3.51
C GLY A 103 -0.64 19.71 4.73
N GLU A 104 -1.89 20.02 5.08
CA GLU A 104 -2.59 19.34 6.18
C GLU A 104 -3.13 17.96 5.78
N ASP A 105 -3.22 17.65 4.48
CA ASP A 105 -3.59 16.31 4.01
C ASP A 105 -2.34 15.42 3.93
N CYS A 106 -2.34 14.39 4.78
CA CYS A 106 -1.25 13.42 4.93
C CYS A 106 -1.59 12.03 4.36
N LEU A 107 -2.59 11.95 3.49
CA LEU A 107 -3.12 10.66 3.03
C LEU A 107 -3.28 10.63 1.51
N HIS A 108 -3.84 11.68 0.91
CA HIS A 108 -4.43 11.54 -0.41
C HIS A 108 -3.53 12.04 -1.56
N PRO A 109 -3.54 11.32 -2.70
CA PRO A 109 -3.02 11.81 -3.95
C PRO A 109 -3.91 12.92 -4.49
N ASN A 110 -3.30 13.82 -5.28
CA ASN A 110 -4.05 14.80 -6.06
C ASN A 110 -4.44 14.22 -7.43
N ALA A 111 -5.00 15.05 -8.33
CA ALA A 111 -5.39 14.60 -9.66
C ALA A 111 -4.25 13.93 -10.45
N ALA A 112 -3.03 14.49 -10.40
CA ALA A 112 -1.87 13.91 -11.07
C ALA A 112 -1.42 12.59 -10.42
N GLY A 113 -1.58 12.45 -9.10
CA GLY A 113 -1.36 11.18 -8.41
C GLY A 113 -2.37 10.11 -8.78
N HIS A 114 -3.66 10.45 -8.88
CA HIS A 114 -4.68 9.52 -9.34
C HIS A 114 -4.47 9.06 -10.80
N VAL A 115 -4.00 9.95 -11.68
CA VAL A 115 -3.59 9.55 -13.05
C VAL A 115 -2.48 8.50 -12.99
N ARG A 116 -1.43 8.73 -12.18
CA ARG A 116 -0.33 7.76 -12.02
C ARG A 116 -0.80 6.43 -11.44
N ILE A 117 -1.68 6.44 -10.44
CA ILE A 117 -2.25 5.23 -9.86
C ILE A 117 -3.03 4.43 -10.92
N ALA A 118 -3.82 5.12 -11.74
CA ALA A 118 -4.55 4.47 -12.83
C ALA A 118 -3.59 3.84 -13.86
N GLU A 119 -2.52 4.54 -14.26
CA GLU A 119 -1.49 3.98 -15.15
C GLU A 119 -0.88 2.69 -14.60
N LEU A 120 -0.53 2.67 -13.32
CA LEU A 120 0.05 1.50 -12.65
C LEU A 120 -0.95 0.34 -12.60
N LEU A 121 -2.22 0.61 -12.27
CA LEU A 121 -3.28 -0.39 -12.29
C LEU A 121 -3.45 -0.99 -13.70
N TYR A 122 -3.54 -0.15 -14.73
CA TYR A 122 -3.69 -0.62 -16.12
C TYR A 122 -2.48 -1.39 -16.60
N ALA A 123 -1.27 -1.04 -16.15
CA ALA A 123 -0.06 -1.80 -16.48
C ALA A 123 -0.09 -3.21 -15.87
N THR A 124 -0.72 -3.39 -14.70
CA THR A 124 -0.91 -4.72 -14.08
C THR A 124 -1.87 -5.59 -14.89
N LEU A 125 -2.96 -5.02 -15.42
CA LEU A 125 -3.99 -5.75 -16.20
C LEU A 125 -3.52 -6.24 -17.59
N ALA A 126 -2.32 -5.87 -18.04
CA ALA A 126 -1.87 -6.14 -19.41
C ALA A 126 -1.20 -7.53 -19.59
N HIS A 127 -1.44 -8.49 -18.69
CA HIS A 127 -0.78 -9.80 -18.65
C HIS A 127 -1.74 -10.99 -18.69
#